data_AF-A0A3D4R278-F1
#
_entry.id   AF-A0A3D4R278-F1
#
_cell.length_a   1.000
_cell.length_b   1.000
_cell.length_c   1.000
_cell.angle_alpha   90.00
_cell.angle_beta   90.00
_cell.angle_gamma   90.00
#
_symmetry.space_group_name_H-M   'P 1'
#
loop_
_entity.id
_entity.type
_entity.pdbx_description
1 polymer ?
#
loop_
_entity_poly.entity_id
_entity_poly.type
_entity_poly.pdbx_seq_one_letter_code
_entity_poly.pdbx_strand_id
1 'polypeptide(L)'
;MIDYIRKHDRYVSELLEKNPGQEALRELLTHHDKQIAWMQHERLAHLMTMLFVCLFFLLAFGFTMIHFVLPYMLLTALLLILSVAYILHYYRLENSIQRWYVVSNRIRDKLLQSK
;
A
#
# COMPACT_ATOMS: atom_id res chain seq x y z
N MET A 1 -3.26 9.97 -1.60
CA MET A 1 -2.11 9.03 -1.54
C MET A 1 -1.52 8.72 -2.91
N ILE A 2 -2.35 8.39 -3.92
CA ILE A 2 -1.88 8.08 -5.29
C ILE A 2 -1.20 9.27 -5.98
N ASP A 3 -1.70 10.50 -5.79
CA ASP A 3 -1.07 11.69 -6.39
C ASP A 3 0.28 12.04 -5.76
N TYR A 4 0.43 11.78 -4.46
CA TYR A 4 1.72 11.89 -3.78
C TYR A 4 2.73 10.92 -4.37
N ILE A 5 2.29 9.68 -4.61
CA ILE A 5 3.11 8.65 -5.23
C ILE A 5 3.60 9.09 -6.61
N ARG A 6 2.68 9.59 -7.46
CA ARG A 6 3.00 10.03 -8.82
C ARG A 6 3.89 11.28 -8.85
N LYS A 7 3.77 12.16 -7.86
CA LYS A 7 4.65 13.34 -7.72
C LYS A 7 6.07 12.93 -7.32
N HIS A 8 6.20 12.00 -6.38
CA HIS A 8 7.49 11.44 -5.99
C HIS A 8 8.16 10.68 -7.12
N ASP A 9 7.39 9.89 -7.90
CA ASP A 9 7.90 9.12 -9.04
C ASP A 9 8.48 10.04 -10.14
N ARG A 10 7.79 11.15 -10.44
CA ARG A 10 8.31 12.18 -11.37
C ARG A 10 9.57 12.84 -10.84
N TYR A 11 9.58 13.21 -9.56
CA TYR A 11 10.75 13.83 -8.93
C TYR A 11 11.98 12.92 -8.99
N VAL A 12 11.82 11.63 -8.66
CA VAL A 12 12.89 10.64 -8.75
C VAL A 12 13.35 10.43 -10.19
N SER A 13 12.42 10.37 -11.16
CA SER A 13 12.75 10.18 -12.58
C SER A 13 13.51 11.39 -13.16
N GLU A 14 13.05 12.61 -12.90
CA GLU A 14 13.71 13.85 -13.33
C GLU A 14 15.12 13.99 -12.73
N LEU A 15 15.31 13.60 -11.47
CA LEU A 15 16.63 13.57 -10.86
C LEU A 15 17.53 12.50 -11.47
N LEU A 16 17.00 11.31 -11.77
CA LEU A 16 17.77 10.23 -12.39
C LEU A 16 18.20 10.55 -13.83
N GLU A 17 17.43 11.36 -14.58
CA GLU A 17 17.79 11.83 -15.92
C GLU A 17 18.95 12.82 -15.91
N LYS A 18 19.11 13.58 -14.82
CA LYS A 18 20.19 14.58 -14.68
C LYS A 18 21.57 14.00 -14.35
N ASN A 19 21.73 12.66 -14.32
CA ASN A 19 22.96 11.96 -13.92
C ASN A 19 23.64 12.62 -12.69
N PRO A 20 22.94 12.68 -11.55
CA PRO A 20 23.44 13.36 -10.37
C PRO A 20 24.64 12.58 -9.81
N GLY A 21 25.59 13.30 -9.22
CA GLY A 21 26.75 12.68 -8.58
C GLY A 21 26.35 11.66 -7.51
N GLN A 22 27.27 10.76 -7.16
CA GLN A 22 26.99 9.65 -6.23
C GLN A 22 26.38 10.10 -4.90
N GLU A 23 26.80 11.24 -4.35
CA GLU A 23 26.26 11.77 -3.08
C GLU A 23 24.78 12.14 -3.18
N ALA A 24 24.38 12.82 -4.26
CA ALA A 24 22.99 13.16 -4.52
C ALA A 24 22.13 11.91 -4.79
N LEU A 25 22.70 10.87 -5.41
CA LEU A 25 22.03 9.58 -5.59
C LEU A 25 21.80 8.85 -4.25
N ARG A 26 22.76 8.92 -3.32
CA ARG A 26 22.63 8.37 -1.96
C ARG A 26 21.57 9.11 -1.14
N GLU A 27 21.56 10.44 -1.22
CA GLU A 27 20.55 11.26 -0.53
C GLU A 27 19.14 10.97 -1.06
N LEU A 28 18.98 10.87 -2.39
CA LEU A 28 17.72 10.51 -3.03
C LEU A 28 17.24 9.12 -2.60
N LEU A 29 18.13 8.12 -2.57
CA LEU A 29 17.81 6.77 -2.11
C LEU A 29 17.35 6.77 -0.64
N THR A 30 18.07 7.49 0.22
CA THR A 30 17.74 7.60 1.65
C THR A 30 16.36 8.24 1.84
N HIS A 31 16.06 9.29 1.07
CA HIS A 31 14.74 9.91 1.10
C HIS A 31 13.66 8.96 0.59
N HIS A 32 13.89 8.26 -0.52
CA HIS A 32 12.93 7.33 -1.11
C HIS A 32 12.62 6.14 -0.19
N ASP A 33 13.64 5.57 0.46
CA ASP A 33 13.47 4.47 1.41
C ASP A 33 12.66 4.92 2.65
N LYS A 34 12.83 6.16 3.11
CA LYS A 34 12.00 6.73 4.18
C LYS A 34 10.53 6.84 3.76
N GLN A 35 10.26 7.23 2.52
CA GLN A 35 8.89 7.26 1.97
C GLN A 35 8.29 5.87 1.87
N ILE A 36 9.07 4.88 1.44
CA ILE A 36 8.65 3.47 1.42
C ILE A 36 8.27 3.01 2.83
N ALA A 37 9.08 3.31 3.85
CA ALA A 37 8.82 2.95 5.23
C ALA A 37 7.51 3.55 5.78
N TRP A 38 7.24 4.83 5.48
CA TRP A 38 5.97 5.46 5.86
C TRP A 38 4.77 4.78 5.21
N MET A 39 4.88 4.45 3.93
CA MET A 39 3.81 3.75 3.22
C MET A 39 3.62 2.30 3.69
N GLN A 40 4.68 1.65 4.18
CA GLN A 40 4.55 0.35 4.85
C GLN A 40 3.76 0.47 6.14
N HIS A 41 3.97 1.52 6.93
CA HIS A 41 3.24 1.74 8.18
C HIS A 41 1.73 1.93 7.92
N GLU A 42 1.39 2.75 6.94
CA GLU A 42 0.00 2.96 6.50
C GLU A 42 -0.64 1.65 6.03
N ARG A 43 0.10 0.85 5.27
CA ARG A 43 -0.36 -0.47 4.81
C ARG A 43 -0.65 -1.42 5.97
N LEU A 44 0.19 -1.41 7.01
CA LEU A 44 -0.04 -2.21 8.20
C LEU A 44 -1.34 -1.80 8.89
N ALA A 45 -1.60 -0.49 9.02
CA ALA A 45 -2.85 0.00 9.58
C ALA A 45 -4.05 -0.47 8.75
N HIS A 46 -4.00 -0.34 7.41
CA HIS A 46 -5.06 -0.85 6.53
C HIS A 46 -5.25 -2.37 6.61
N LEU A 47 -4.16 -3.13 6.74
CA LEU A 47 -4.22 -4.57 6.94
C LEU A 47 -4.95 -4.91 8.25
N MET A 48 -4.59 -4.25 9.35
CA MET A 48 -5.26 -4.45 10.63
C MET A 48 -6.75 -4.12 10.54
N THR A 49 -7.11 -2.96 9.99
CA THR A 49 -8.52 -2.57 9.81
C THR A 49 -9.27 -3.58 8.95
N MET A 50 -8.69 -4.02 7.83
CA MET A 50 -9.30 -5.04 6.97
C MET A 50 -9.50 -6.37 7.71
N LEU A 51 -8.53 -6.82 8.51
CA LEU A 51 -8.66 -8.04 9.31
C LEU A 51 -9.84 -7.95 10.29
N PHE A 52 -10.01 -6.81 10.97
CA PHE A 52 -11.16 -6.61 11.85
C PHE A 52 -12.49 -6.58 11.10
N VAL A 53 -12.56 -5.91 9.93
CA VAL A 53 -13.77 -5.89 9.10
C VAL A 53 -14.14 -7.30 8.64
N CYS A 54 -13.16 -8.08 8.16
CA CYS A 54 -13.37 -9.48 7.76
C CYS A 54 -13.77 -10.36 8.95
N LEU A 55 -13.18 -10.15 10.12
CA LEU A 55 -13.55 -10.87 11.34
C LEU A 55 -15.01 -10.59 11.73
N PHE A 56 -15.42 -9.32 11.76
CA PHE A 56 -16.80 -8.95 12.06
C PHE A 56 -17.77 -9.47 11.01
N PHE A 57 -17.38 -9.48 9.74
CA PHE A 57 -18.16 -10.12 8.68
C PHE A 57 -18.38 -11.62 8.98
N LEU A 58 -17.33 -12.36 9.33
CA LEU A 58 -17.44 -13.80 9.64
C LEU A 58 -18.32 -14.05 10.88
N LEU A 59 -18.20 -13.22 11.91
CA LEU A 59 -19.06 -13.31 13.10
C LEU A 59 -20.52 -13.03 12.74
N ALA A 60 -20.80 -11.92 12.03
CA ALA A 60 -22.16 -11.56 11.61
C ALA A 60 -22.77 -12.62 10.68
N PHE A 61 -21.96 -13.19 9.78
CA PHE A 61 -22.36 -14.29 8.92
C PHE A 61 -22.74 -15.53 9.73
N GLY A 62 -21.92 -15.91 10.72
CA GLY A 62 -22.21 -17.02 11.64
C GLY A 62 -23.52 -16.81 12.40
N PHE A 63 -23.75 -15.62 12.95
CA PHE A 63 -25.02 -15.28 13.60
C PHE A 63 -26.21 -15.32 12.66
N THR A 64 -26.06 -14.86 11.42
CA THR A 64 -27.12 -14.89 10.39
C THR A 64 -27.51 -16.32 10.03
N MET A 65 -26.55 -17.26 10.04
CA MET A 65 -26.83 -18.68 9.79
C MET A 65 -27.63 -19.34 10.92
N ILE A 66 -27.42 -18.93 12.17
CA ILE A 66 -28.17 -19.43 13.33
C ILE A 66 -29.54 -18.75 13.42
N HIS A 67 -29.58 -17.43 13.20
CA HIS A 67 -30.76 -16.59 13.31
C HIS A 67 -31.07 -15.93 11.97
N PHE A 68 -32.00 -16.53 11.22
CA PHE A 68 -32.38 -16.06 9.89
C PHE A 68 -33.35 -14.86 9.95
N VAL A 69 -32.87 -13.74 10.50
CA VAL A 69 -33.65 -12.50 10.68
C VAL A 69 -33.12 -11.41 9.77
N LEU A 70 -34.03 -10.60 9.21
CA LEU A 70 -33.74 -9.55 8.24
C LEU A 70 -32.60 -8.57 8.66
N PRO A 71 -32.53 -8.09 9.92
CA PRO A 71 -31.46 -7.19 10.36
C PRO A 71 -30.05 -7.81 10.28
N TYR A 72 -29.91 -9.09 10.60
CA TYR A 72 -28.62 -9.79 10.55
C TYR A 72 -28.17 -10.04 9.11
N MET A 73 -29.10 -10.35 8.21
CA MET A 73 -28.81 -10.46 6.78
C MET A 73 -28.31 -9.13 6.21
N LEU A 74 -28.97 -8.01 6.56
CA LEU A 74 -28.57 -6.68 6.09
C LEU A 74 -27.17 -6.30 6.61
N LEU A 75 -26.91 -6.54 7.89
CA LEU A 75 -25.60 -6.29 8.50
C LEU A 75 -24.49 -7.11 7.82
N THR A 76 -24.75 -8.39 7.58
CA THR A 76 -23.80 -9.29 6.91
C THR A 76 -23.52 -8.85 5.47
N ALA A 77 -24.56 -8.45 4.72
CA ALA A 77 -24.41 -7.91 3.37
C ALA A 77 -23.59 -6.60 3.35
N LEU A 78 -23.84 -5.71 4.31
CA LEU A 78 -23.08 -4.46 4.46
C LEU A 78 -21.59 -4.75 4.73
N LEU A 79 -21.30 -5.65 5.67
CA LEU A 79 -19.93 -6.04 6.02
C LEU A 79 -19.23 -6.79 4.87
N LEU A 80 -19.98 -7.54 4.05
CA LEU A 80 -19.44 -8.18 2.85
C LEU A 80 -18.97 -7.13 1.83
N ILE A 81 -19.83 -6.16 1.51
CA ILE A 81 -19.51 -5.07 0.58
C ILE A 81 -18.29 -4.30 1.09
N LEU A 82 -18.28 -3.97 2.39
CA LEU A 82 -17.16 -3.27 3.01
C LEU A 82 -15.87 -4.08 2.94
N SER A 83 -15.92 -5.39 3.22
CA SER A 83 -14.76 -6.30 3.12
C SER A 83 -14.18 -6.30 1.71
N VAL A 84 -15.02 -6.46 0.69
CA VAL A 84 -14.59 -6.45 -0.72
C VAL A 84 -13.96 -5.11 -1.10
N ALA A 85 -14.59 -4.00 -0.71
CA ALA A 85 -14.04 -2.66 -0.98
C ALA A 85 -12.68 -2.45 -0.32
N TYR A 86 -12.51 -2.90 0.93
CA TYR A 86 -11.23 -2.82 1.65
C TYR A 86 -10.15 -3.69 1.02
N ILE A 87 -10.48 -4.92 0.60
CA ILE A 87 -9.56 -5.81 -0.09
C ILE A 87 -9.05 -5.15 -1.38
N LEU A 88 -9.95 -4.60 -2.21
CA LEU A 88 -9.58 -3.90 -3.43
C LEU A 88 -8.69 -2.67 -3.16
N HIS A 89 -9.00 -1.91 -2.12
CA HIS A 89 -8.20 -0.77 -1.69
C HIS A 89 -6.78 -1.20 -1.28
N TYR A 90 -6.67 -2.27 -0.48
CA TYR A 90 -5.41 -2.82 -0.01
C TYR A 90 -4.53 -3.31 -1.17
N TYR A 91 -5.10 -4.07 -2.12
CA TYR A 91 -4.36 -4.54 -3.30
C TYR A 91 -3.78 -3.40 -4.14
N ARG A 92 -4.52 -2.29 -4.29
CA ARG A 92 -4.02 -1.12 -5.02
C ARG A 92 -2.83 -0.48 -4.32
N LEU A 93 -2.84 -0.44 -3.00
CA LEU A 93 -1.76 0.11 -2.18
C LEU A 93 -0.50 -0.76 -2.26
N GLU A 94 -0.66 -2.08 -2.09
CA GLU A 94 0.41 -3.09 -2.20
C GLU A 94 1.15 -2.98 -3.53
N ASN A 95 0.42 -3.02 -4.65
CA ASN A 95 0.98 -2.94 -5.99
C ASN A 95 1.74 -1.64 -6.23
N SER A 96 1.34 -0.55 -5.56
CA SER A 96 2.01 0.74 -5.72
C SER A 96 3.37 0.78 -5.03
N ILE A 97 3.50 0.13 -3.87
CA ILE A 97 4.79 0.06 -3.18
C ILE A 97 5.72 -1.00 -3.77
N GLN A 98 5.19 -2.08 -4.33
CA GLN A 98 6.00 -3.01 -5.13
C GLN A 98 6.75 -2.30 -6.27
N ARG A 99 6.09 -1.36 -6.96
CA ARG A 99 6.75 -0.52 -7.97
C ARG A 99 7.87 0.35 -7.37
N TRP A 100 7.68 0.90 -6.18
CA TRP A 100 8.70 1.69 -5.49
C TRP A 100 9.93 0.88 -5.10
N TYR A 101 9.77 -0.39 -4.70
CA TYR A 101 10.93 -1.26 -4.48
C TYR A 101 11.76 -1.48 -5.76
N VAL A 102 11.10 -1.66 -6.91
CA VAL A 102 11.80 -1.80 -8.19
C VAL A 102 12.60 -0.53 -8.50
N VAL A 103 12.04 0.65 -8.25
CA VAL A 103 12.74 1.93 -8.43
C VAL A 103 13.93 2.06 -7.46
N SER A 104 13.74 1.76 -6.17
CA SER A 104 14.82 1.78 -5.17
C SER A 104 15.97 0.82 -5.57
N ASN A 105 15.65 -0.39 -6.04
CA ASN A 105 16.66 -1.33 -6.54
C ASN A 105 17.42 -0.78 -7.75
N ARG A 106 16.74 -0.17 -8.73
CA ARG A 106 17.41 0.45 -9.89
C ARG A 106 18.37 1.58 -9.47
N ILE A 107 18.02 2.35 -8.45
CA ILE A 107 18.90 3.40 -7.90
C ILE A 107 20.14 2.77 -7.25
N ARG A 108 19.95 1.71 -6.46
CA ARG A 108 21.04 0.96 -5.82
C ARG A 108 21.99 0.33 -6.83
N ASP A 109 21.45 -0.26 -7.89
CA ASP A 109 22.24 -0.88 -8.96
C ASP A 109 23.12 0.15 -9.69
N LYS A 110 22.57 1.33 -10.03
CA LYS A 110 23.36 2.44 -10.60
C LYS A 110 24.48 2.90 -9.66
N LEU A 111 24.21 2.92 -8.35
CA LEU A 111 25.17 3.31 -7.33
C LEU A 111 26.33 2.29 -7.21
N LEU A 112 26.02 1.01 -7.38
CA LEU A 112 27.00 -0.09 -7.38
C LEU A 112 27.83 -0.15 -8.67
N GLN A 113 27.23 0.12 -9.84
CA GLN A 113 27.93 0.13 -11.13
C GLN A 113 28.85 1.33 -11.34
N SER A 114 28.66 2.41 -10.58
CA SER A 114 29.51 3.61 -10.62
C SER A 114 30.77 3.49 -9.76
N LYS A 115 31.03 2.32 -9.16
CA LYS A 115 32.17 2.04 -8.30
C LYS A 115 33.27 1.29 -9.06
#